data_AF-A0A8H8UBH5-F1
#
_entry.id   AF-A0A8H8UBH5-F1
#
_cell.length_a   1.000
_cell.length_b   1.000
_cell.length_c   1.000
_cell.angle_alpha   90.00
_cell.angle_beta   90.00
_cell.angle_gamma   90.00
#
_symmetry.space_group_name_H-M   'P 1'
#
loop_
_entity.id
_entity.type
_entity.pdbx_description
1 polymer ?
#
loop_
_entity_poly.entity_id
_entity_poly.type
_entity_poly.pdbx_seq_one_letter_code
_entity_poly.pdbx_strand_id
1 'polypeptide(L)'
;MKSFRHVGVSGTQGWTLIAFFGVFIVSASQIIYGKILWDPIAILDGFLTQDYDSKTRCGVFFLGLGFSFAQVTTMIFANLISAGNDTAALVPRFLDVKRGAIIRMILVFAITPWNFTRISFAFTNYLNNYSVFLSGFVGIIAYEYFVIRKGYIDIRDLFSARKERTYCYSGGWNWRALAAYFKAMAPFMPLISVLSLRSRGRGPPHIETTGGMV
;
A
#
# COMPACT_ATOMS: atom_id res chain seq x y z
N MET A 1 2.48 32.17 -2.30
CA MET A 1 3.39 31.17 -2.94
C MET A 1 4.77 30.99 -2.30
N LYS A 2 5.07 31.57 -1.10
CA LYS A 2 6.38 31.41 -0.43
C LYS A 2 6.44 30.33 0.68
N SER A 3 5.30 29.77 1.10
CA SER A 3 5.23 28.83 2.25
C SER A 3 5.53 27.35 1.92
N PHE A 4 5.59 26.97 0.64
CA PHE A 4 5.67 25.55 0.24
C PHE A 4 7.09 24.97 0.13
N ARG A 5 8.15 25.79 0.27
CA ARG A 5 9.54 25.32 0.07
C ARG A 5 10.16 24.63 1.28
N HIS A 6 9.65 24.85 2.49
CA HIS A 6 10.23 24.28 3.71
C HIS A 6 9.61 22.94 4.14
N VAL A 7 8.52 22.51 3.51
CA VAL A 7 7.80 21.27 3.89
C VAL A 7 8.31 20.04 3.12
N GLY A 8 9.01 20.23 1.99
CA GLY A 8 9.41 19.12 1.10
C GLY A 8 10.59 18.27 1.57
N VAL A 9 11.41 18.77 2.52
CA VAL A 9 12.68 18.10 2.91
C VAL A 9 12.59 17.44 4.29
N SER A 10 11.76 17.95 5.20
CA SER A 10 11.64 17.39 6.56
C SER A 10 10.90 16.05 6.60
N GLY A 11 9.93 15.83 5.70
CA GLY A 11 9.16 14.58 5.66
C GLY A 11 9.90 13.39 5.05
N THR A 12 10.86 13.61 4.15
CA THR A 12 11.57 12.55 3.41
C THR A 12 12.73 11.95 4.20
N GLN A 13 13.33 12.72 5.11
CA GLN A 13 14.47 12.28 5.93
C GLN A 13 14.15 11.05 6.78
N GLY A 14 12.93 10.98 7.34
CA GLY A 14 12.50 9.82 8.13
C GLY A 14 12.49 8.53 7.31
N TRP A 15 11.95 8.57 6.09
CA TRP A 15 11.90 7.41 5.20
C TRP A 15 13.28 6.91 4.79
N THR A 16 14.21 7.84 4.52
CA THR A 16 15.59 7.49 4.17
C THR A 16 16.30 6.79 5.33
N LEU A 17 16.12 7.27 6.56
CA LEU A 17 16.71 6.64 7.75
C LEU A 17 16.14 5.24 7.98
N ILE A 18 14.82 5.07 7.88
CA ILE A 18 14.17 3.76 8.03
C ILE A 18 14.68 2.77 6.96
N ALA A 19 14.76 3.21 5.70
CA ALA A 19 15.26 2.39 4.61
C ALA A 19 16.74 2.00 4.80
N PHE A 20 17.58 2.93 5.27
CA PHE A 20 18.99 2.68 5.57
C PHE A 20 19.15 1.58 6.62
N PHE A 21 18.44 1.68 7.76
CA PHE A 21 18.49 0.65 8.80
C PHE A 21 17.92 -0.68 8.31
N GLY A 22 16.86 -0.68 7.50
CA GLY A 22 16.31 -1.90 6.91
C GLY A 22 17.32 -2.66 6.04
N VAL A 23 17.99 -1.96 5.13
CA VAL A 23 19.04 -2.55 4.27
C VAL A 23 20.22 -3.04 5.12
N PHE A 24 20.62 -2.26 6.13
CA PHE A 24 21.70 -2.63 7.03
C PHE A 24 21.40 -3.92 7.82
N ILE A 25 20.19 -4.05 8.37
CA ILE A 25 19.76 -5.25 9.11
C ILE A 25 19.72 -6.48 8.21
N VAL A 26 19.20 -6.37 6.98
CA VAL A 26 19.17 -7.49 6.03
C VAL A 26 20.59 -7.89 5.60
N SER A 27 21.47 -6.92 5.38
CA SER A 27 22.89 -7.19 5.06
C SER A 27 23.61 -7.89 6.21
N ALA A 28 23.38 -7.46 7.46
CA ALA A 28 23.94 -8.11 8.64
C ALA A 28 23.39 -9.53 8.83
N SER A 29 22.10 -9.75 8.55
CA SER A 29 21.44 -11.05 8.61
C SER A 29 22.10 -12.09 7.69
N GLN A 30 22.55 -11.68 6.50
CA GLN A 30 23.28 -12.57 5.59
C GLN A 30 24.60 -13.08 6.20
N ILE A 31 25.31 -12.23 6.95
CA ILE A 31 26.58 -12.58 7.60
C ILE A 31 26.34 -13.54 8.79
N ILE A 32 25.27 -13.31 9.55
CA ILE A 32 24.96 -14.08 10.77
C ILE A 32 24.35 -15.45 10.44
N TYR A 33 23.37 -15.49 9.53
CA TYR A 33 22.57 -16.69 9.25
C TYR A 33 22.97 -17.43 7.98
N GLY A 34 23.88 -16.88 7.16
CA GLY A 34 24.29 -17.43 5.87
C GLY A 34 23.19 -17.42 4.78
N LYS A 35 22.01 -16.88 5.10
CA LYS A 35 20.85 -16.76 4.20
C LYS A 35 20.24 -15.36 4.32
N ILE A 36 19.71 -14.85 3.22
CA ILE A 36 19.05 -13.52 3.20
C ILE A 36 17.62 -13.69 3.72
N LEU A 37 17.37 -13.22 4.93
CA LEU A 37 16.03 -13.13 5.51
C LEU A 37 15.44 -11.75 5.24
N TRP A 38 14.33 -11.71 4.49
CA TRP A 38 13.63 -10.47 4.14
C TRP A 38 12.53 -10.09 5.14
N ASP A 39 12.02 -11.06 5.89
CA ASP A 39 10.98 -10.85 6.89
C ASP A 39 11.63 -10.55 8.26
N PRO A 40 11.37 -9.38 8.87
CA PRO A 40 11.89 -9.05 10.19
C PRO A 40 11.46 -10.06 11.25
N ILE A 41 10.27 -10.66 11.13
CA ILE A 41 9.79 -11.67 12.07
C ILE A 41 10.64 -12.94 11.96
N ALA A 42 11.06 -13.33 10.75
CA ALA A 42 11.95 -14.46 10.54
C ALA A 42 13.37 -14.21 11.08
N ILE A 43 13.82 -12.95 11.12
CA ILE A 43 15.09 -12.57 11.76
C ILE A 43 15.00 -12.73 13.29
N LEU A 44 13.88 -12.30 13.88
CA LEU A 44 13.61 -12.48 15.32
C LEU A 44 13.52 -13.97 15.70
N ASP A 45 12.89 -14.79 14.86
CA ASP A 45 12.84 -16.24 15.02
C ASP A 45 14.22 -16.91 14.87
N GLY A 46 15.06 -16.39 13.97
CA GLY A 46 16.47 -16.77 13.83
C GLY A 46 17.25 -16.62 15.13
N PHE A 47 17.05 -15.53 15.88
CA PHE A 47 17.73 -15.30 17.15
C PHE A 47 17.30 -16.31 18.23
N LEU A 48 16.02 -16.69 18.25
CA LEU A 48 15.51 -17.68 19.20
C LEU A 48 15.98 -19.11 18.89
N THR A 49 16.25 -19.41 17.62
CA THR A 49 16.65 -20.76 17.18
C THR A 49 18.16 -21.02 17.26
N GLN A 50 19.00 -19.98 17.14
CA GLN A 50 20.45 -20.13 17.29
C GLN A 50 20.93 -20.04 18.75
N ASP A 51 20.47 -19.05 19.51
CA ASP A 51 20.91 -18.80 20.88
C ASP A 51 19.70 -18.73 21.83
N TYR A 52 19.29 -19.89 22.34
CA TYR A 52 18.16 -20.00 23.27
C TYR A 52 18.56 -19.64 24.71
N ASP A 53 18.87 -18.37 24.94
CA ASP A 53 19.17 -17.81 26.26
C ASP A 53 18.01 -16.93 26.79
N SER A 54 17.92 -16.83 28.12
CA SER A 54 16.94 -15.98 28.81
C SER A 54 17.08 -14.50 28.42
N LYS A 55 18.30 -14.02 28.15
CA LYS A 55 18.54 -12.65 27.69
C LYS A 55 18.01 -12.44 26.26
N THR A 56 18.27 -13.39 25.36
CA THR A 56 17.79 -13.35 23.96
C THR A 56 16.27 -13.33 23.90
N ARG A 57 15.60 -14.18 24.70
CA ARG A 57 14.13 -14.22 24.79
C ARG A 57 13.53 -12.88 25.25
N CYS A 58 14.16 -12.26 26.24
CA CYS A 58 13.76 -10.95 26.74
C CYS A 58 13.91 -9.87 25.65
N GLY A 59 15.04 -9.86 24.94
CA GLY A 59 15.28 -8.94 23.82
C GLY A 59 14.27 -9.11 22.69
N VAL A 60 14.03 -10.35 22.26
CA VAL A 60 13.05 -10.67 21.20
C VAL A 60 11.62 -10.27 21.61
N PHE A 61 11.25 -10.44 22.88
CA PHE A 61 9.95 -9.98 23.38
C PHE A 61 9.77 -8.47 23.24
N PHE A 62 10.74 -7.66 23.69
CA PHE A 62 10.65 -6.21 23.57
C PHE A 62 10.68 -5.72 22.13
N LEU A 63 11.51 -6.33 21.28
CA LEU A 63 11.56 -6.01 19.85
C LEU A 63 10.24 -6.39 19.14
N GLY A 64 9.69 -7.57 19.42
CA GLY A 64 8.41 -8.02 18.87
C GLY A 64 7.23 -7.17 19.34
N LEU A 65 7.23 -6.74 20.60
CA LEU A 65 6.23 -5.82 21.15
C LEU A 65 6.32 -4.44 20.47
N GLY A 66 7.53 -3.90 20.34
CA GLY A 66 7.77 -2.64 19.63
C GLY A 66 7.34 -2.70 18.17
N PHE A 67 7.68 -3.79 17.47
CA PHE A 67 7.28 -4.01 16.08
C PHE A 67 5.76 -4.10 15.95
N SER A 68 5.09 -4.89 16.79
CA SER A 68 3.63 -5.03 16.79
C SER A 68 2.93 -3.69 17.06
N PHE A 69 3.42 -2.94 18.05
CA PHE A 69 2.90 -1.61 18.36
C PHE A 69 3.07 -0.63 17.20
N ALA A 70 4.24 -0.63 16.54
CA ALA A 70 4.51 0.20 15.37
C ALA A 70 3.60 -0.15 14.19
N GLN A 71 3.34 -1.44 13.94
CA GLN A 71 2.43 -1.87 12.87
C GLN A 71 1.00 -1.43 13.13
N VAL A 72 0.48 -1.64 14.34
CA VAL A 72 -0.88 -1.22 14.72
C VAL A 72 -1.03 0.30 14.60
N THR A 73 -0.05 1.04 15.09
CA THR A 73 -0.02 2.51 15.04
C THR A 73 -0.05 3.01 13.60
N THR A 74 0.79 2.46 12.73
CA THR A 74 0.85 2.84 11.32
C THR A 74 -0.47 2.53 10.60
N MET A 75 -1.08 1.37 10.87
CA MET A 75 -2.37 1.01 10.29
C MET A 75 -3.49 1.97 10.70
N ILE A 76 -3.52 2.41 11.97
CA ILE A 76 -4.50 3.37 12.47
C ILE A 76 -4.32 4.73 11.79
N PHE A 77 -3.11 5.30 11.85
CA PHE A 77 -2.88 6.66 11.36
C PHE A 77 -2.89 6.78 9.84
N ALA A 78 -2.23 5.85 9.14
CA ALA A 78 -2.07 5.96 7.69
C ALA A 78 -3.28 5.45 6.91
N ASN A 79 -3.99 4.43 7.41
CA ASN A 79 -5.04 3.75 6.66
C ASN A 79 -6.43 3.95 7.26
N LEU A 80 -6.60 3.79 8.57
CA LEU A 80 -7.93 3.79 9.18
C LEU A 80 -8.59 5.17 9.12
N ILE A 81 -7.85 6.24 9.43
CA ILE A 81 -8.37 7.61 9.42
C ILE A 81 -8.80 8.03 8.01
N SER A 82 -7.97 7.78 7.00
CA SER A 82 -8.29 8.13 5.60
C SER A 82 -9.58 7.45 5.15
N ALA A 83 -9.75 6.16 5.43
CA ALA A 83 -11.00 5.49 5.06
C ALA A 83 -12.21 5.97 5.82
N GLY A 84 -12.05 6.33 7.10
CA GLY A 84 -13.13 6.93 7.87
C GLY A 84 -13.65 8.17 7.16
N ASN A 85 -12.74 9.02 6.67
CA ASN A 85 -13.08 10.21 5.89
C ASN A 85 -13.72 9.85 4.54
N ASP A 86 -13.15 8.90 3.79
CA ASP A 86 -13.71 8.49 2.49
C ASP A 86 -15.14 7.94 2.64
N THR A 87 -15.38 7.15 3.68
CA THR A 87 -16.69 6.55 3.96
C THR A 87 -17.71 7.61 4.39
N ALA A 88 -17.28 8.58 5.21
CA ALA A 88 -18.13 9.70 5.63
C ALA A 88 -18.47 10.63 4.46
N ALA A 89 -17.54 10.81 3.50
CA ALA A 89 -17.77 11.61 2.30
C ALA A 89 -18.78 10.95 1.33
N LEU A 90 -18.82 9.62 1.27
CA LEU A 90 -19.75 8.90 0.39
C LEU A 90 -21.21 9.02 0.85
N VAL A 91 -21.46 8.90 2.15
CA VAL A 91 -22.82 8.91 2.70
C VAL A 91 -22.89 9.76 3.99
N PRO A 92 -22.75 11.10 3.86
CA PRO A 92 -22.59 12.00 5.01
C PRO A 92 -23.81 12.06 5.92
N ARG A 93 -25.00 11.68 5.42
CA ARG A 93 -26.24 11.67 6.21
C ARG A 93 -26.31 10.49 7.20
N PHE A 94 -25.62 9.38 6.92
CA PHE A 94 -25.74 8.14 7.70
C PHE A 94 -24.44 7.72 8.39
N LEU A 95 -23.28 8.12 7.84
CA LEU A 95 -21.98 7.65 8.29
C LEU A 95 -21.09 8.80 8.77
N ASP A 96 -20.71 8.75 10.05
CA ASP A 96 -19.64 9.56 10.62
C ASP A 96 -18.28 8.87 10.42
N VAL A 97 -17.19 9.65 10.47
CA VAL A 97 -15.80 9.14 10.35
C VAL A 97 -15.53 7.96 11.28
N LYS A 98 -16.01 8.04 12.54
CA LYS A 98 -15.84 6.97 13.53
C LYS A 98 -16.61 5.70 13.14
N ARG A 99 -17.84 5.84 12.64
CA ARG A 99 -18.68 4.72 12.21
C ARG A 99 -18.09 4.05 10.96
N GLY A 100 -17.63 4.85 9.99
CA GLY A 100 -16.95 4.39 8.79
C GLY A 100 -15.67 3.60 9.11
N ALA A 101 -14.87 4.07 10.06
CA ALA A 101 -13.67 3.35 10.51
C ALA A 101 -13.99 1.98 11.11
N ILE A 102 -15.06 1.85 11.91
CA ILE A 102 -15.49 0.56 12.49
C ILE A 102 -15.94 -0.39 11.38
N ILE A 103 -16.73 0.09 10.41
CA ILE A 103 -17.18 -0.72 9.27
C ILE A 103 -15.97 -1.25 8.48
N ARG A 104 -14.98 -0.40 8.21
CA ARG A 104 -13.74 -0.82 7.53
C ARG A 104 -12.99 -1.88 8.33
N MET A 105 -12.87 -1.72 9.64
CA MET A 105 -12.15 -2.68 10.49
C MET A 105 -12.79 -4.07 10.43
N ILE A 106 -14.12 -4.14 10.49
CA ILE A 106 -14.85 -5.40 10.35
C ILE A 106 -14.66 -6.00 8.95
N LEU A 107 -14.75 -5.17 7.90
CA LEU A 107 -14.60 -5.62 6.53
C LEU A 107 -13.19 -6.19 6.25
N VAL A 108 -12.14 -5.52 6.72
CA VAL A 108 -10.75 -5.99 6.56
C VAL A 108 -10.55 -7.32 7.28
N PHE A 109 -11.11 -7.48 8.48
CA PHE A 109 -11.03 -8.75 9.20
C PHE A 109 -11.77 -9.86 8.45
N ALA A 110 -12.95 -9.58 7.90
CA ALA A 110 -13.75 -10.54 7.13
C ALA A 110 -13.08 -10.97 5.81
N ILE A 111 -12.29 -10.08 5.19
CA ILE A 111 -11.49 -10.42 3.99
C ILE A 111 -10.37 -11.41 4.32
N THR A 112 -9.96 -11.53 5.59
CA THR A 112 -8.90 -12.46 6.06
C THR A 112 -7.61 -12.35 5.22
N PRO A 113 -6.93 -11.19 5.23
CA PRO A 113 -5.82 -10.90 4.32
C PRO A 113 -4.67 -11.92 4.41
N TRP A 114 -4.48 -12.56 5.56
CA TRP A 114 -3.46 -13.60 5.78
C TRP A 114 -3.65 -14.86 4.93
N ASN A 115 -4.84 -15.11 4.40
CA ASN A 115 -5.03 -16.25 3.51
C ASN A 115 -4.44 -15.99 2.11
N PHE A 116 -4.40 -14.72 1.67
CA PHE A 116 -3.87 -14.34 0.36
C PHE A 116 -2.34 -14.43 0.28
N THR A 117 -1.63 -14.24 1.39
CA THR A 117 -0.16 -14.27 1.41
C THR A 117 0.41 -15.66 1.16
N ARG A 118 -0.40 -16.73 1.30
CA ARG A 118 -0.01 -18.12 0.95
C ARG A 118 0.19 -18.33 -0.55
N ILE A 119 -0.36 -17.46 -1.42
CA ILE A 119 -0.21 -17.49 -2.88
C ILE A 119 0.76 -16.36 -3.29
N SER A 120 2.00 -16.44 -2.83
CA SER A 120 2.90 -15.28 -2.77
C SER A 120 3.25 -14.68 -4.15
N PHE A 121 3.33 -15.49 -5.21
CA PHE A 121 3.70 -14.98 -6.53
C PHE A 121 2.53 -14.34 -7.28
N ALA A 122 1.35 -14.95 -7.26
CA ALA A 122 0.19 -14.40 -7.94
C ALA A 122 -0.27 -13.10 -7.27
N PHE A 123 -0.34 -13.08 -5.93
CA PHE A 123 -0.80 -11.92 -5.17
C PHE A 123 0.09 -10.68 -5.37
N THR A 124 1.41 -10.84 -5.37
CA THR A 124 2.35 -9.73 -5.59
C THR A 124 2.18 -9.13 -6.99
N ASN A 125 1.96 -9.96 -8.01
CA ASN A 125 1.69 -9.48 -9.37
C ASN A 125 0.37 -8.69 -9.45
N TYR A 126 -0.68 -9.14 -8.75
CA TYR A 126 -1.95 -8.39 -8.67
C TYR A 126 -1.77 -7.02 -8.01
N LEU A 127 -1.02 -6.93 -6.91
CA LEU A 127 -0.77 -5.66 -6.22
C LEU A 127 0.05 -4.67 -7.06
N ASN A 128 1.06 -5.17 -7.79
CA ASN A 128 1.84 -4.35 -8.71
C ASN A 128 0.95 -3.77 -9.83
N ASN A 129 0.07 -4.59 -10.40
CA ASN A 129 -0.86 -4.13 -11.42
C ASN A 129 -1.84 -3.08 -10.87
N TYR A 130 -2.36 -3.29 -9.66
CA TYR A 130 -3.26 -2.32 -8.99
C TYR A 130 -2.61 -0.93 -8.84
N SER A 131 -1.32 -0.89 -8.49
CA SER A 131 -0.58 0.37 -8.31
C SER A 131 -0.49 1.19 -9.61
N VAL A 132 -0.41 0.53 -10.77
CA VAL A 132 -0.39 1.20 -12.09
C VAL A 132 -1.73 1.88 -12.36
N PHE A 133 -2.85 1.21 -12.05
CA PHE A 133 -4.19 1.80 -12.21
C PHE A 133 -4.37 3.01 -11.28
N LEU A 134 -3.97 2.89 -10.01
CA LEU A 134 -4.10 3.97 -9.04
C LEU A 134 -3.27 5.20 -9.43
N SER A 135 -2.06 4.99 -9.96
CA SER A 135 -1.19 6.07 -10.43
C SER A 135 -1.86 6.95 -11.51
N GLY A 136 -2.55 6.35 -12.48
CA GLY A 136 -3.24 7.13 -13.51
C GLY A 136 -4.44 7.92 -12.97
N PHE A 137 -5.11 7.42 -11.95
CA PHE A 137 -6.16 8.18 -11.27
C PHE A 137 -5.61 9.42 -10.58
N VAL A 138 -4.50 9.27 -9.84
CA VAL A 138 -3.80 10.38 -9.19
C VAL A 138 -3.30 11.40 -10.22
N GLY A 139 -2.78 10.95 -11.36
CA GLY A 139 -2.32 11.82 -12.44
C GLY A 139 -3.41 12.75 -12.97
N ILE A 140 -4.63 12.25 -13.13
CA ILE A 140 -5.77 13.07 -13.61
C ILE A 140 -6.20 14.08 -12.56
N ILE A 141 -6.27 13.68 -11.29
CA ILE A 141 -6.58 14.61 -10.20
C ILE A 141 -5.54 15.72 -10.13
N ALA A 142 -4.25 15.38 -10.23
CA ALA A 142 -3.16 16.34 -10.23
C ALA A 142 -3.25 17.29 -11.44
N TYR A 143 -3.50 16.76 -12.64
CA TYR A 143 -3.63 17.57 -13.85
C TYR A 143 -4.81 18.54 -13.79
N GLU A 144 -5.97 18.06 -13.33
CA GLU A 144 -7.17 18.87 -13.13
C GLU A 144 -6.89 20.02 -12.15
N TYR A 145 -6.21 19.74 -11.04
CA TYR A 145 -5.91 20.75 -10.02
C TYR A 145 -4.86 21.78 -10.47
N PHE A 146 -3.72 21.32 -11.00
CA PHE A 146 -2.59 22.18 -11.30
C PHE A 146 -2.68 22.86 -12.67
N VAL A 147 -3.16 22.16 -13.70
CA VAL A 147 -3.15 22.68 -15.08
C VAL A 147 -4.47 23.34 -15.44
N ILE A 148 -5.60 22.63 -15.21
CA ILE A 148 -6.92 23.12 -15.61
C ILE A 148 -7.40 24.21 -14.64
N ARG A 149 -7.37 23.91 -13.34
CA ARG A 149 -7.89 24.80 -12.30
C ARG A 149 -6.87 25.79 -11.76
N LYS A 150 -5.59 25.61 -12.09
CA LYS A 150 -4.47 26.48 -11.67
C LYS A 150 -4.47 26.74 -10.15
N GLY A 151 -4.85 25.74 -9.36
CA GLY A 151 -4.93 25.81 -7.90
C GLY A 151 -6.22 26.41 -7.32
N TYR A 152 -7.19 26.82 -8.14
CA TYR A 152 -8.46 27.39 -7.67
C TYR A 152 -9.56 26.33 -7.56
N ILE A 153 -10.06 26.10 -6.34
CA ILE A 153 -11.22 25.24 -6.07
C ILE A 153 -12.24 26.06 -5.28
N ASP A 154 -13.49 26.07 -5.74
CA ASP A 154 -14.59 26.63 -4.97
C ASP A 154 -15.16 25.57 -4.02
N ILE A 155 -14.90 25.76 -2.72
CA ILE A 155 -15.33 24.86 -1.65
C ILE A 155 -16.86 24.82 -1.54
N ARG A 156 -17.55 25.95 -1.79
CA ARG A 156 -19.01 26.04 -1.63
C ARG A 156 -19.72 25.22 -2.70
N ASP A 157 -19.19 25.24 -3.92
CA ASP A 157 -19.69 24.45 -5.03
C ASP A 157 -19.33 22.96 -4.89
N LEU A 158 -18.22 22.61 -4.22
CA LEU A 158 -17.78 21.22 -4.02
C LEU A 158 -18.73 20.40 -3.12
N PHE A 159 -19.32 21.04 -2.10
CA PHE A 159 -20.27 20.41 -1.17
C PHE A 159 -21.74 20.58 -1.58
N SER A 160 -22.01 21.07 -2.80
CA SER A 160 -23.36 21.32 -3.28
C SER A 160 -23.75 20.37 -4.42
N ALA A 161 -24.76 19.51 -4.20
CA ALA A 161 -25.27 18.58 -5.21
C ALA A 161 -26.30 19.20 -6.18
N ARG A 162 -26.35 20.53 -6.30
CA ARG A 162 -27.31 21.22 -7.18
C ARG A 162 -26.83 21.16 -8.63
N LYS A 163 -27.72 20.81 -9.56
CA LYS A 163 -27.41 20.67 -11.00
C LYS A 163 -26.78 21.92 -11.66
N GLU A 164 -27.04 23.10 -11.09
CA GLU A 164 -26.53 24.40 -11.58
C GLU A 164 -25.09 24.70 -11.18
N ARG A 165 -24.46 23.87 -10.34
CA ARG A 165 -23.12 24.12 -9.82
C ARG A 165 -22.03 23.62 -10.76
N THR A 166 -20.88 24.28 -10.69
CA THR A 166 -19.72 24.08 -11.58
C THR A 166 -19.21 22.64 -11.66
N TYR A 167 -19.40 21.85 -10.60
CA TYR A 167 -18.91 20.47 -10.49
C TYR A 167 -19.95 19.39 -10.79
N CYS A 168 -21.20 19.76 -11.12
CA CYS A 168 -22.26 18.78 -11.37
C CYS A 168 -22.20 18.14 -12.77
N TYR A 169 -21.38 18.65 -13.70
CA TYR A 169 -21.16 18.11 -15.06
C TYR A 169 -22.44 17.51 -15.70
N SER A 170 -22.35 16.35 -16.36
CA SER A 170 -23.50 15.65 -16.94
C SER A 170 -24.10 14.70 -15.91
N GLY A 171 -24.95 15.22 -15.02
CA GLY A 171 -25.67 14.41 -14.02
C GLY A 171 -24.78 13.86 -12.90
N GLY A 172 -23.73 14.60 -12.52
CA GLY A 172 -22.74 14.23 -11.52
C GLY A 172 -21.47 13.58 -12.09
N TRP A 173 -21.44 13.29 -13.40
CA TRP A 173 -20.33 12.57 -14.04
C TRP A 173 -19.57 13.43 -15.03
N ASN A 174 -18.24 13.41 -14.92
CA ASN A 174 -17.34 13.98 -15.92
C ASN A 174 -16.84 12.88 -16.87
N TRP A 175 -17.56 12.69 -17.98
CA TRP A 175 -17.21 11.67 -18.97
C TRP A 175 -15.85 11.92 -19.64
N ARG A 176 -15.43 13.20 -19.74
CA ARG A 176 -14.12 13.56 -20.31
C ARG A 176 -12.98 13.10 -19.42
N ALA A 177 -13.14 13.21 -18.10
CA ALA A 177 -12.17 12.70 -17.13
C ALA A 177 -12.09 11.16 -17.18
N LEU A 178 -13.25 10.48 -17.27
CA LEU A 178 -13.30 9.03 -17.41
C LEU A 178 -12.62 8.55 -18.71
N ALA A 179 -12.90 9.20 -19.84
CA ALA A 179 -12.26 8.90 -21.12
C ALA A 179 -10.74 9.19 -21.10
N ALA A 180 -10.31 10.25 -20.39
CA ALA A 180 -8.89 10.54 -20.19
C ALA A 180 -8.20 9.43 -19.38
N TYR A 181 -8.87 8.89 -18.35
CA TYR A 181 -8.37 7.75 -17.58
C TYR A 181 -8.15 6.51 -18.44
N PHE A 182 -9.14 6.10 -19.23
CA PHE A 182 -8.98 4.93 -20.09
C PHE A 182 -7.90 5.15 -21.17
N LYS A 183 -7.79 6.35 -21.74
CA LYS A 183 -6.70 6.69 -22.67
C LYS A 183 -5.33 6.66 -22.01
N ALA A 184 -5.21 7.11 -20.77
CA ALA A 184 -3.97 7.03 -20.00
C ALA A 184 -3.60 5.58 -19.65
N MET A 185 -4.59 4.70 -19.46
CA MET A 185 -4.38 3.27 -19.17
C MET A 185 -4.08 2.42 -20.40
N ALA A 186 -4.56 2.81 -21.58
CA ALA A 186 -4.38 2.08 -22.84
C ALA A 186 -2.93 1.62 -23.12
N PRO A 187 -1.86 2.43 -22.93
CA PRO A 187 -0.49 1.97 -23.15
C PRO A 187 0.01 0.97 -22.10
N PHE A 188 -0.61 0.89 -20.92
CA PHE A 188 -0.22 -0.05 -19.85
C PHE A 188 -0.87 -1.43 -20.00
N MET A 189 -1.96 -1.55 -20.77
CA MET A 189 -2.65 -2.82 -21.00
C MET A 189 -1.79 -3.89 -21.72
N PRO A 190 -1.00 -3.57 -22.77
CA PRO A 190 -0.08 -4.53 -23.39
C PRO A 190 1.04 -4.98 -22.44
N LEU A 191 1.47 -4.12 -21.51
CA LEU A 191 2.52 -4.45 -20.55
C LEU A 191 2.03 -5.49 -19.52
N ILE A 192 0.77 -5.38 -19.10
CA ILE A 192 0.15 -6.32 -18.15
C ILE A 192 -0.02 -7.72 -18.78
N SER A 193 -0.36 -7.81 -20.07
CA SER A 193 -0.52 -9.10 -20.75
C SER A 193 0.83 -9.83 -20.94
N VAL A 194 1.91 -9.10 -21.23
CA VAL A 194 3.27 -9.67 -21.36
C VAL A 194 3.80 -10.18 -20.01
N LEU A 195 3.53 -9.46 -18.91
CA LEU A 195 3.86 -9.92 -17.55
C LEU A 195 3.08 -11.17 -17.14
N SER A 196 1.79 -11.25 -17.53
CA SER A 196 0.94 -12.42 -17.30
C SER A 196 1.45 -13.67 -18.04
N LEU A 197 1.89 -13.52 -19.29
CA LEU A 197 2.47 -14.62 -20.08
C LEU A 197 3.82 -15.08 -19.52
N ARG A 198 4.67 -14.15 -19.05
CA ARG A 198 5.96 -14.49 -18.43
C ARG A 198 5.81 -15.18 -17.07
N SER A 199 4.73 -14.88 -16.33
CA SER A 199 4.36 -15.61 -15.11
C SER A 199 3.88 -17.04 -15.39
N ARG A 200 3.31 -17.32 -16.57
CA ARG A 200 2.84 -18.66 -16.96
C ARG A 200 3.97 -19.58 -17.47
N GLY A 201 5.09 -19.01 -17.90
CA GLY A 201 6.25 -19.73 -18.43
C GLY A 201 7.28 -20.20 -17.39
N ARG A 202 7.15 -19.79 -16.12
CA ARG A 202 7.91 -20.36 -15.00
C ARG A 202 6.98 -21.24 -14.17
N GLY A 203 6.91 -22.51 -14.53
CA GLY A 203 6.43 -23.53 -13.59
C GLY A 203 7.29 -23.51 -12.31
N PRO A 204 6.79 -23.99 -11.17
CA PRO A 204 7.62 -24.15 -9.98
C PRO A 204 8.87 -24.96 -10.33
N PRO A 205 10.04 -24.70 -9.74
CA PRO A 205 11.18 -25.57 -9.92
C PRO A 205 10.73 -26.99 -9.56
N HIS A 206 10.76 -27.88 -10.54
CA HIS A 206 10.64 -29.30 -10.30
C HIS A 206 11.77 -29.64 -9.33
N ILE A 207 11.39 -30.00 -8.10
CA ILE A 207 12.30 -30.75 -7.24
C ILE A 207 12.53 -32.05 -8.01
N GLU A 208 13.69 -32.16 -8.65
CA GLU A 208 14.15 -33.42 -9.21
C GLU A 208 14.25 -34.41 -8.05
N THR A 209 13.19 -35.18 -7.85
CA THR A 209 13.27 -36.47 -7.18
C THR A 209 13.88 -37.45 -8.17
N THR A 210 15.21 -37.51 -8.18
CA THR A 210 16.02 -38.56 -8.81
C THR A 210 17.23 -38.74 -7.89
N GLY A 211 17.54 -39.86 -7.26
CA GLY A 211 17.05 -41.24 -7.28
C GLY A 211 18.12 -42.10 -6.58
N GLY A 212 17.74 -43.27 -6.05
CA GLY A 212 18.65 -44.31 -5.53
C GLY A 212 18.79 -44.28 -4.00
N MET A 213 18.21 -45.25 -3.27
CA MET A 213 18.90 -46.49 -2.89
C MET A 213 20.33 -46.21 -2.40
N VAL A 214 20.52 -45.99 -1.09
CA VAL A 214 21.06 -46.88 -0.04
C VAL A 214 20.82 -46.20 1.29
#